data_AF-A0AAV0P516-F1
#
_entry.id   AF-A0AAV0P516-F1
#
_cell.length_a   1.000
_cell.length_b   1.000
_cell.length_c   1.000
_cell.angle_alpha   90.00
_cell.angle_beta   90.00
_cell.angle_gamma   90.00
#
_symmetry.space_group_name_H-M   'P 1'
#
loop_
_entity.id
_entity.type
_entity.pdbx_description
1 polymer ?
#
loop_
_entity_poly.entity_id
_entity_poly.type
_entity_poly.pdbx_seq_one_letter_code
_entity_poly.pdbx_strand_id
1 'polypeptide(L)' 'MWSNGPETERASVANKQCAGKDFVVMVARLFVVELFRRYDSFDIEVGTSPLGAKITLTSLKKATF' A
#
# COMPACT_ATOMS: atom_id res chain seq x y z
N MET A 1 -19.31 11.40 -19.08
CA MET A 1 -19.91 11.07 -17.76
C MET A 1 -18.81 11.18 -16.70
N TRP A 2 -18.98 12.01 -15.67
CA TRP A 2 -17.97 12.26 -14.63
C TRP A 2 -18.03 11.15 -13.57
N SER A 3 -17.20 10.11 -13.74
CA SER A 3 -17.21 8.85 -12.98
C SER A 3 -15.78 8.44 -12.63
N ASN A 4 -15.63 7.52 -11.67
CA ASN A 4 -14.35 6.84 -11.42
C ASN A 4 -14.05 5.76 -12.47
N GLY A 5 -15.06 5.29 -13.21
CA GLY A 5 -14.92 4.21 -14.18
C GLY A 5 -14.36 2.91 -13.57
N PRO A 6 -14.01 1.92 -14.40
CA PRO A 6 -13.18 0.77 -14.03
C PRO A 6 -11.78 1.19 -13.59
N GLU A 7 -11.21 0.49 -12.61
CA GLU A 7 -9.85 0.74 -12.10
C GLU A 7 -8.75 0.58 -13.18
N THR A 8 -9.06 -0.16 -14.23
CA THR A 8 -8.19 -0.40 -15.40
C THR A 8 -8.10 0.79 -16.36
N GLU A 9 -9.04 1.74 -16.31
CA GLU A 9 -9.00 2.94 -17.15
C GLU A 9 -7.89 3.91 -16.71
N ARG A 10 -7.55 4.89 -17.57
CA ARG A 10 -6.53 5.90 -17.27
C ARG A 10 -7.14 7.13 -16.61
N ALA A 11 -6.42 7.68 -15.63
CA ALA A 11 -6.80 8.95 -15.04
C ALA A 11 -6.68 10.08 -16.06
N SER A 12 -7.67 10.96 -16.09
CA SER A 12 -7.71 12.11 -17.00
C SER A 12 -8.45 13.27 -16.36
N VAL A 13 -8.26 14.48 -16.90
CA VAL A 13 -8.99 15.69 -16.43
C VAL A 13 -10.51 15.60 -16.64
N ALA A 14 -10.99 14.61 -17.40
CA ALA A 14 -12.40 14.42 -17.74
C ALA A 14 -13.06 13.31 -16.90
N ASN A 15 -12.35 12.68 -15.95
CA ASN A 15 -12.88 11.67 -15.05
C ASN A 15 -12.46 11.91 -13.58
N LYS A 16 -13.08 11.17 -12.65
CA LYS A 16 -12.79 11.26 -11.20
C LYS A 16 -11.76 10.23 -10.73
N GLN A 17 -11.04 9.59 -11.64
CA GLN A 17 -10.00 8.67 -11.20
C GLN A 17 -8.93 9.42 -10.42
N CYS A 18 -8.36 8.74 -9.43
CA CYS A 18 -7.23 9.28 -8.69
C CYS A 18 -6.11 9.63 -9.67
N ALA A 19 -5.74 10.92 -9.74
CA ALA A 19 -4.64 11.38 -10.58
C ALA A 19 -3.31 10.68 -10.22
N GLY A 20 -3.17 10.25 -8.96
CA GLY A 20 -2.02 9.52 -8.45
C GLY A 20 -2.12 8.00 -8.57
N LYS A 21 -3.09 7.42 -9.31
CA LYS A 21 -3.32 5.96 -9.35
C LYS A 21 -2.03 5.16 -9.49
N ASP A 22 -1.26 5.42 -10.53
CA ASP A 22 -0.05 4.66 -10.83
C ASP A 22 1.07 4.95 -9.82
N PHE A 23 1.10 6.16 -9.25
CA PHE A 23 2.02 6.50 -8.18
C PHE A 23 1.72 5.75 -6.89
N VAL A 24 0.45 5.67 -6.47
CA VAL A 24 0.03 4.91 -5.28
C VAL A 24 0.39 3.43 -5.45
N VAL A 25 0.11 2.86 -6.62
CA VAL A 25 0.48 1.47 -6.93
C VAL A 25 2.00 1.27 -6.88
N MET A 26 2.78 2.21 -7.43
CA MET A 26 4.24 2.16 -7.39
C MET A 26 4.76 2.18 -5.94
N VAL A 27 4.34 3.13 -5.10
CA VAL A 27 4.85 3.23 -3.73
C VAL A 27 4.41 2.07 -2.85
N ALA A 28 3.20 1.53 -3.05
CA ALA A 28 2.73 0.35 -2.35
C ALA A 28 3.59 -0.88 -2.68
N ARG A 29 3.94 -1.07 -3.97
CA ARG A 29 4.85 -2.13 -4.41
C ARG A 29 6.24 -1.97 -3.81
N LEU A 30 6.79 -0.74 -3.85
CA LEU A 30 8.10 -0.45 -3.27
C LEU A 30 8.12 -0.70 -1.76
N PHE A 31 7.05 -0.36 -1.04
CA PHE A 31 6.95 -0.64 0.39
C PHE A 31 7.08 -2.13 0.70
N VAL A 32 6.34 -2.99 -0.02
CA VAL A 32 6.41 -4.45 0.18
C VAL A 32 7.79 -4.98 -0.20
N VAL A 33 8.35 -4.52 -1.32
CA VAL A 33 9.70 -4.91 -1.76
C VAL A 33 10.76 -4.54 -0.72
N GLU A 34 10.74 -3.30 -0.22
CA GLU A 34 11.71 -2.84 0.78
C GLU A 34 11.58 -3.54 2.12
N LEU A 35 10.34 -3.89 2.52
CA LEU A 35 10.09 -4.64 3.74
C LEU A 35 10.74 -6.04 3.65
N PHE A 36 10.48 -6.78 2.57
CA PHE A 36 11.02 -8.13 2.39
C PHE A 36 12.48 -8.17 1.91
N ARG A 37 13.01 -7.07 1.37
CA ARG A 37 14.46 -6.94 1.14
C ARG A 37 15.25 -6.90 2.46
N ARG A 38 14.61 -6.46 3.54
CA ARG A 38 15.25 -6.28 4.87
C ARG A 38 14.88 -7.36 5.87
N TYR A 39 13.69 -7.93 5.78
CA TYR A 39 13.16 -8.88 6.74
C TYR A 39 12.54 -10.10 6.05
N ASP A 40 12.86 -11.31 6.50
CA ASP A 40 12.27 -12.55 6.00
C ASP A 40 10.81 -12.69 6.47
N SER A 41 10.53 -12.28 7.71
CA SER A 41 9.21 -12.35 8.33
C SER A 41 9.05 -11.30 9.43
N PHE A 42 7.81 -11.04 9.81
CA PHE A 42 7.46 -10.12 10.89
C PHE A 42 6.15 -10.56 11.53
N ASP A 43 5.98 -10.24 12.81
CA ASP A 43 4.73 -10.45 13.55
C ASP A 43 4.13 -9.11 13.96
N ILE A 44 2.80 -9.07 14.08
CA ILE A 44 2.05 -7.87 14.42
C ILE A 44 0.97 -8.13 15.46
N GLU A 45 0.65 -7.10 16.21
CA GLU A 45 -0.60 -6.97 16.94
C GLU A 45 -1.51 -5.96 16.24
N VAL A 46 -2.81 -6.28 16.18
CA VAL A 46 -3.83 -5.46 15.52
C VAL A 46 -4.79 -4.89 16.55
N GLY A 47 -5.03 -3.58 16.47
CA GLY A 47 -6.02 -2.87 17.27
C GLY A 47 -6.91 -1.96 16.41
N THR A 48 -7.92 -1.38 17.04
CA THR A 48 -8.83 -0.44 16.38
C THR A 48 -8.25 0.96 16.31
N SER A 49 -8.58 1.68 15.24
CA SER A 49 -8.26 3.10 15.02
C SER A 49 -9.47 3.78 14.38
N PRO A 50 -9.75 5.07 14.67
CA PRO A 50 -10.79 5.83 13.98
C PRO A 50 -10.58 5.93 12.45
N LEU A 51 -9.33 5.76 11.99
CA LEU A 51 -8.97 5.71 10.58
C LEU A 51 -7.92 4.61 10.36
N GLY A 52 -8.26 3.63 9.52
CA GLY A 52 -7.41 2.46 9.25
C GLY A 52 -7.35 1.47 10.41
N ALA A 53 -6.29 0.66 10.45
CA ALA A 53 -6.01 -0.27 11.54
C ALA A 53 -4.82 0.23 12.38
N LYS A 54 -4.86 0.05 13.70
CA LYS A 54 -3.69 0.25 14.54
C LYS A 54 -2.83 -1.01 14.45
N ILE A 55 -1.63 -0.88 13.91
CA ILE A 55 -0.69 -2.00 13.74
C ILE A 55 0.55 -1.74 14.60
N THR A 56 0.90 -2.69 15.48
CA THR A 56 2.15 -2.68 16.25
C THR A 56 3.02 -3.83 15.78
N LEU A 57 4.26 -3.56 15.36
CA LEU A 57 5.23 -4.61 15.02
C LEU A 57 5.77 -5.22 16.32
N THR A 58 5.63 -6.53 16.49
CA THR A 58 6.12 -7.25 17.68
C THR A 58 7.39 -8.05 17.42
N SER A 59 7.66 -8.39 16.15
CA SER A 59 8.83 -9.16 15.72
C SER A 59 9.27 -8.76 14.33
N LEU A 60 10.58 -8.72 14.08
CA LEU A 60 11.21 -8.46 12.78
C LEU A 60 12.40 -9.40 12.59
N LYS A 61 12.24 -10.45 11.78
CA LYS A 61 13.32 -11.38 11.43
C LYS A 61 14.12 -10.80 10.27
N LYS A 62 15.35 -10.33 10.53
CA LYS A 62 16.23 -9.81 9.47
C LYS A 62 16.55 -10.88 8.43
N ALA A 63 16.61 -10.46 7.17
CA ALA A 63 17.12 -11.29 6.09
C ALA A 63 18.60 -11.64 6.34
N THR A 64 18.97 -12.88 6.03
CA THR A 64 20.35 -13.37 6.10
C THR A 64 20.86 -13.56 4.68
N PHE A 65 22.02 -12.98 4.37
CA PHE A 65 22.67 -13.07 3.06
C PHE A 65 23.48 -14.36 2.91
#